data_AF-A0A3N4AFC4-F1
#
_entry.id   AF-A0A3N4AFC4-F1
#
_cell.length_a   1.000
_cell.length_b   1.000
_cell.length_c   1.000
_cell.angle_alpha   90.00
_cell.angle_beta   90.00
_cell.angle_gamma   90.00
#
_symmetry.space_group_name_H-M   'P 1'
#
loop_
_entity.id
_entity.type
_entity.pdbx_description
1 polymer ?
#
loop_
_entity_poly.entity_id
_entity_poly.type
_entity_poly.pdbx_seq_one_letter_code
_entity_poly.pdbx_strand_id
1 'polypeptide(L)'
;MGKTLIALTLLIALTACAGATPSQRPSDPELPYRTWEIGLLAPNYMEVWVESVDVVDQRGFAYERVHGGTSSIQNPPGNKGNPVGWPSRPGVGATRPMTGIDLPQHIFVRWQSLVEPQIYNVRVDIPEWVREEMVTGHTAYCRFDDKNITGYRYAVTLGLAPGGIAKAWLTGACLEPIEIGRFQGVVEPKGPYGGTSGGEYYRPPSEHAQHYLDTHEIPFESW
;
A
#
# COMPACT_ATOMS: atom_id res chain seq x y z
N MET A 1 14.32 15.39 63.56
CA MET A 1 13.88 14.24 62.72
C MET A 1 13.17 14.64 61.42
N GLY A 2 12.54 15.82 61.30
CA GLY A 2 11.83 16.21 60.06
C GLY A 2 12.70 16.61 58.87
N LYS A 3 13.85 17.27 59.07
CA LYS A 3 14.70 17.75 57.96
C LYS A 3 15.43 16.64 57.19
N THR A 4 15.80 15.55 57.88
CA THR A 4 16.44 14.38 57.26
C THR A 4 15.48 13.53 56.44
N LEU A 5 14.21 13.45 56.83
CA LEU A 5 13.18 12.73 56.08
C LEU A 5 12.80 13.45 54.76
N ILE A 6 12.81 14.78 54.76
CA ILE A 6 12.55 15.62 53.58
C ILE A 6 13.70 15.52 52.57
N ALA A 7 14.96 15.47 53.05
CA ALA A 7 16.11 15.30 52.17
C ALA A 7 16.13 13.92 51.47
N LEU A 8 15.72 12.86 52.18
CA LEU A 8 15.66 11.51 51.61
C LEU A 8 14.57 11.35 50.54
N THR A 9 13.40 11.98 50.73
CA THR A 9 12.31 11.94 49.74
C THR A 9 12.65 12.75 48.49
N LEU A 10 13.39 13.86 48.62
CA LEU A 10 13.87 14.63 47.47
C LEU A 10 14.88 13.85 46.60
N LEU A 11 15.76 13.06 47.21
CA LEU A 11 16.74 12.23 46.47
C LEU A 11 16.08 11.07 45.70
N ILE A 12 15.02 10.46 46.25
CA ILE A 12 14.30 9.37 45.58
C ILE A 12 13.47 9.90 44.41
N ALA A 13 12.91 11.12 44.52
CA ALA A 13 12.16 11.75 43.43
C ALA A 13 13.05 12.12 42.22
N LEU A 14 14.33 12.44 42.43
CA LEU A 14 15.27 12.80 41.36
C LEU A 14 15.80 11.60 40.55
N THR A 15 15.77 10.39 41.09
CA THR A 15 16.25 9.17 40.41
C THR A 15 15.17 8.49 39.55
N ALA A 16 13.89 8.80 39.80
CA ALA A 16 12.77 8.23 39.03
C ALA A 16 12.67 8.75 37.58
N CYS A 17 13.29 9.89 37.25
CA CYS A 17 13.24 10.46 35.90
C CYS A 17 14.37 9.97 34.97
N ALA A 18 15.35 9.22 35.48
CA ALA A 18 16.48 8.71 34.68
C ALA A 18 16.20 7.34 34.04
N GLY A 19 15.05 6.72 34.33
CA GLY A 19 14.66 5.40 33.83
C GLY A 19 13.89 5.40 32.51
N ALA A 20 13.68 6.56 31.87
CA ALA A 20 13.15 6.59 30.52
C ALA A 20 14.28 6.26 29.54
N THR A 21 14.47 4.97 29.26
CA THR A 21 15.20 4.54 28.06
C THR A 21 14.66 5.35 26.88
N PRO A 22 15.51 6.02 26.08
CA PRO A 22 15.05 6.65 24.85
C PRO A 22 14.29 5.60 24.08
N SER A 23 13.03 5.88 23.70
CA SER A 23 12.32 5.04 22.76
C SER A 23 13.27 4.82 21.58
N GLN A 24 13.78 3.60 21.39
CA GLN A 24 14.63 3.25 20.27
C GLN A 24 13.76 3.40 19.02
N ARG A 25 13.74 4.61 18.45
CA ARG A 25 13.21 4.81 17.11
C ARG A 25 14.06 3.90 16.23
N PRO A 26 13.45 3.00 15.45
CA PRO A 26 14.20 2.18 14.51
C PRO A 26 15.11 3.10 13.68
N SER A 27 16.36 2.71 13.47
CA SER A 27 17.25 3.47 12.59
C SER A 27 16.61 3.58 11.21
N ASP A 28 16.86 4.69 10.52
CA ASP A 28 16.38 4.84 9.14
C ASP A 28 16.96 3.69 8.29
N PRO A 29 16.13 3.06 7.45
CA PRO A 29 16.58 1.98 6.59
C PRO A 29 17.60 2.51 5.57
N GLU A 30 18.69 1.77 5.38
CA GLU A 30 19.72 2.10 4.38
C GLU A 30 19.31 1.50 3.04
N LEU A 31 18.81 2.36 2.14
CA LEU A 31 18.35 1.98 0.80
C LEU A 31 19.16 2.74 -0.26
N PRO A 32 19.36 2.19 -1.47
CA PRO A 32 20.09 2.87 -2.54
C PRO A 32 19.31 4.06 -3.15
N TYR A 33 18.13 4.35 -2.61
CA TYR A 33 17.25 5.46 -2.93
C TYR A 33 16.64 6.01 -1.64
N ARG A 34 16.04 7.21 -1.69
CA ARG A 34 15.55 7.90 -0.49
C ARG A 34 14.53 7.10 0.33
N THR A 35 13.59 6.42 -0.34
CA THR A 35 12.50 5.67 0.28
C THR A 35 11.84 4.79 -0.78
N TRP A 36 11.35 3.62 -0.38
CA TRP A 36 10.51 2.80 -1.24
C TRP A 36 9.05 3.29 -1.19
N GLU A 37 8.21 2.85 -2.11
CA GLU A 37 6.83 3.31 -2.21
C GLU A 37 5.81 2.17 -2.29
N ILE A 38 4.59 2.43 -1.84
CA ILE A 38 3.42 1.61 -2.17
C ILE A 38 2.57 2.37 -3.17
N GLY A 39 2.24 1.70 -4.26
CA GLY A 39 1.39 2.20 -5.33
C GLY A 39 0.04 1.50 -5.35
N LEU A 40 -1.04 2.25 -5.57
CA LEU A 40 -2.39 1.70 -5.68
C LEU A 40 -2.98 1.95 -7.07
N LEU A 41 -3.50 0.90 -7.71
CA LEU A 41 -4.23 0.99 -8.96
C LEU A 41 -5.46 0.08 -8.97
N ALA A 42 -6.37 0.34 -9.91
CA ALA A 42 -7.50 -0.54 -10.19
C ALA A 42 -7.74 -0.69 -11.70
N PRO A 43 -8.37 -1.79 -12.15
CA PRO A 43 -8.79 -1.93 -13.54
C PRO A 43 -9.77 -0.82 -13.94
N ASN A 44 -9.84 -0.51 -15.24
CA ASN A 44 -10.72 0.55 -15.73
C ASN A 44 -12.17 0.28 -15.31
N TYR A 45 -12.85 1.35 -14.89
CA TYR A 45 -14.23 1.36 -14.38
C TYR A 45 -14.46 0.64 -13.05
N MET A 46 -13.49 -0.15 -12.56
CA MET A 46 -13.57 -0.91 -11.31
C MET A 46 -13.09 -0.08 -10.12
N GLU A 47 -13.79 1.02 -9.84
CA GLU A 47 -13.39 1.94 -8.77
C GLU A 47 -13.33 1.24 -7.40
N VAL A 48 -12.24 1.51 -6.68
CA VAL A 48 -12.03 1.05 -5.30
C VAL A 48 -11.71 2.23 -4.39
N TRP A 49 -12.03 2.05 -3.11
CA TRP A 49 -11.57 2.93 -2.04
C TRP A 49 -10.75 2.13 -1.03
N VAL A 50 -9.49 2.51 -0.83
CA VAL A 50 -8.60 1.81 0.10
C VAL A 50 -8.73 2.42 1.49
N GLU A 51 -9.21 1.64 2.45
CA GLU A 51 -9.43 2.11 3.83
C GLU A 51 -8.13 2.16 4.64
N SER A 52 -7.26 1.18 4.39
CA SER A 52 -5.92 1.12 4.97
C SER A 52 -5.00 0.23 4.14
N VAL A 53 -3.73 0.62 4.14
CA VAL A 53 -2.60 -0.24 3.88
C VAL A 53 -1.76 -0.28 5.15
N ASP A 54 -1.44 -1.48 5.61
CA ASP A 54 -0.58 -1.73 6.76
C ASP A 54 0.65 -2.54 6.32
N VAL A 55 1.78 -2.31 6.96
CA VAL A 55 3.07 -2.93 6.58
C VAL A 55 3.72 -3.55 7.80
N VAL A 56 4.21 -4.78 7.63
CA VAL A 56 5.23 -5.36 8.52
C VAL A 56 6.54 -5.36 7.77
N ASP A 57 7.52 -4.62 8.28
CA ASP A 57 8.84 -4.51 7.64
C ASP A 57 9.73 -5.73 7.93
N GLN A 58 10.87 -5.81 7.26
CA GLN A 58 11.81 -6.93 7.39
C GLN A 58 12.47 -7.07 8.77
N ARG A 59 12.33 -6.05 9.63
CA ARG A 59 12.79 -6.07 11.02
C ARG A 59 11.69 -6.54 11.97
N GLY A 60 10.47 -6.74 11.46
CA GLY A 60 9.30 -7.19 12.21
C GLY A 60 8.49 -6.04 12.83
N PHE A 61 8.75 -4.78 12.48
CA PHE A 61 7.95 -3.66 12.96
C PHE A 61 6.67 -3.51 12.13
N ALA A 62 5.54 -3.37 12.82
CA ALA A 62 4.23 -3.15 12.21
C ALA A 62 3.89 -1.66 12.17
N TYR A 63 3.42 -1.20 11.01
CA TYR A 63 3.00 0.16 10.74
C TYR A 63 1.60 0.14 10.13
N GLU A 64 0.65 0.76 10.82
CA GLU A 64 -0.75 0.79 10.40
C GLU A 64 -1.08 2.08 9.63
N ARG A 65 -2.00 1.98 8.67
CA ARG A 65 -2.57 3.09 7.91
C ARG A 65 -1.51 3.96 7.23
N VAL A 66 -0.46 3.32 6.71
CA VAL A 66 0.66 4.00 6.05
C VAL A 66 0.26 4.58 4.69
N HIS A 67 -0.78 4.02 4.06
CA HIS A 67 -1.40 4.51 2.83
C HIS A 67 -2.91 4.21 2.82
N GLY A 68 -3.64 4.82 1.89
CA GLY A 68 -5.07 4.65 1.68
C GLY A 68 -5.62 5.70 0.70
N GLY A 69 -6.93 5.65 0.47
CA GLY A 69 -7.65 6.58 -0.39
C GLY A 69 -7.97 6.03 -1.77
N THR A 70 -8.05 6.91 -2.76
CA THR A 70 -8.35 6.55 -4.15
C THR A 70 -7.16 5.85 -4.81
N SER A 71 -7.45 4.82 -5.61
CA SER A 71 -6.45 4.22 -6.49
C SER A 71 -6.25 5.03 -7.77
N SER A 72 -5.15 4.77 -8.49
CA SER A 72 -5.01 5.20 -9.87
C SER A 72 -5.89 4.33 -10.78
N ILE A 73 -6.77 4.96 -11.55
CA ILE A 73 -7.75 4.29 -12.41
C ILE A 73 -8.05 5.15 -13.63
N GLN A 74 -8.42 4.52 -14.74
CA GLN A 74 -8.88 5.21 -15.96
C GLN A 74 -10.33 4.86 -16.26
N ASN A 75 -11.19 5.89 -16.27
CA ASN A 75 -12.61 5.76 -16.60
C ASN A 75 -12.97 6.69 -17.78
N PRO A 76 -12.38 6.51 -18.97
CA PRO A 76 -12.67 7.41 -20.09
C PRO A 76 -14.15 7.32 -20.49
N PRO A 77 -14.76 8.43 -20.96
CA PRO A 77 -16.18 8.47 -21.31
C PRO A 77 -16.51 7.51 -22.47
N GLY A 78 -17.75 7.01 -22.47
CA GLY A 78 -18.28 6.17 -23.56
C GLY A 78 -17.60 4.80 -23.66
N ASN A 79 -17.23 4.19 -22.52
CA ASN A 79 -16.69 2.84 -22.43
C ASN A 79 -15.44 2.59 -23.31
N LYS A 80 -14.60 3.62 -23.50
CA LYS A 80 -13.36 3.55 -24.31
C LYS A 80 -12.18 2.87 -23.58
N GLY A 81 -12.33 2.58 -22.29
CA GLY A 81 -11.32 1.94 -21.47
C GLY A 81 -11.34 0.42 -21.63
N ASN A 82 -10.29 -0.25 -21.17
CA ASN A 82 -10.25 -1.70 -21.13
C ASN A 82 -10.36 -2.19 -19.67
N PRO A 83 -11.51 -2.74 -19.25
CA PRO A 83 -11.71 -3.29 -17.91
C PRO A 83 -11.11 -4.70 -17.75
N VAL A 84 -10.81 -5.39 -18.85
CA VAL A 84 -10.40 -6.79 -18.86
C VAL A 84 -8.89 -6.90 -18.60
N GLY A 85 -8.55 -7.62 -17.53
CA GLY A 85 -7.16 -7.91 -17.17
C GLY A 85 -6.40 -6.69 -16.63
N TRP A 86 -5.10 -6.91 -16.46
CA TRP A 86 -4.17 -5.91 -15.96
C TRP A 86 -3.39 -5.27 -17.12
N PRO A 87 -2.95 -4.01 -16.99
CA PRO A 87 -2.02 -3.43 -17.95
C PRO A 87 -0.79 -4.34 -18.11
N SER A 88 -0.30 -4.52 -19.34
CA SER A 88 0.92 -5.30 -19.60
C SER A 88 2.16 -4.70 -18.90
N ARG A 89 2.12 -3.39 -18.64
CA ARG A 89 3.13 -2.65 -17.90
C ARG A 89 2.46 -1.71 -16.90
N PRO A 90 2.10 -2.19 -15.70
CA PRO A 90 1.55 -1.31 -14.68
C PRO A 90 2.58 -0.23 -14.30
N GLY A 91 2.12 1.01 -14.24
CA GLY A 91 2.88 2.10 -13.62
C GLY A 91 2.79 2.02 -12.09
N VAL A 92 3.45 2.94 -11.38
CA VAL A 92 3.45 2.90 -9.91
C VAL A 92 2.04 3.14 -9.34
N GLY A 93 1.21 3.99 -9.97
CA GLY A 93 -0.16 4.26 -9.55
C GLY A 93 -0.28 5.41 -8.55
N ALA A 94 -1.27 5.38 -7.66
CA ALA A 94 -1.41 6.36 -6.58
C ALA A 94 -0.40 6.04 -5.47
N THR A 95 0.73 6.75 -5.46
CA THR A 95 1.89 6.35 -4.66
C THR A 95 1.96 7.02 -3.30
N ARG A 96 2.56 6.31 -2.35
CA ARG A 96 2.91 6.83 -1.03
C ARG A 96 4.33 6.39 -0.63
N PRO A 97 5.22 7.33 -0.31
CA PRO A 97 6.55 7.02 0.21
C PRO A 97 6.53 6.42 1.61
N MET A 98 7.26 5.32 1.81
CA MET A 98 7.39 4.58 3.06
C MET A 98 8.58 5.14 3.87
N THR A 99 8.48 6.40 4.27
CA THR A 99 9.58 7.12 4.95
C THR A 99 9.81 6.55 6.34
N GLY A 100 11.05 6.12 6.64
CA GLY A 100 11.44 5.53 7.93
C GLY A 100 10.96 4.09 8.14
N ILE A 101 10.33 3.48 7.13
CA ILE A 101 9.84 2.10 7.15
C ILE A 101 10.76 1.28 6.24
N ASP A 102 11.31 0.18 6.76
CA ASP A 102 12.20 -0.70 6.00
C ASP A 102 11.41 -1.55 4.98
N LEU A 103 12.09 -2.29 4.12
CA LEU A 103 11.45 -3.10 3.07
C LEU A 103 10.44 -4.09 3.66
N PRO A 104 9.30 -4.33 2.98
CA PRO A 104 8.21 -5.10 3.54
C PRO A 104 8.49 -6.61 3.57
N GLN A 105 8.03 -7.27 4.63
CA GLN A 105 7.77 -8.71 4.65
C GLN A 105 6.31 -9.02 4.34
N HIS A 106 5.39 -8.20 4.87
CA HIS A 106 3.96 -8.34 4.64
C HIS A 106 3.33 -6.99 4.40
N ILE A 107 2.41 -6.94 3.44
CA ILE A 107 1.53 -5.80 3.21
C ILE A 107 0.09 -6.28 3.39
N PHE A 108 -0.68 -5.57 4.21
CA PHE A 108 -2.10 -5.82 4.37
C PHE A 108 -2.87 -4.70 3.71
N VAL A 109 -3.89 -5.03 2.93
CA VAL A 109 -4.73 -4.03 2.27
C VAL A 109 -6.17 -4.33 2.56
N ARG A 110 -6.87 -3.31 3.04
CA ARG A 110 -8.31 -3.33 3.21
C ARG A 110 -8.95 -2.31 2.27
N TRP A 111 -9.84 -2.76 1.38
CA TRP A 111 -10.47 -1.90 0.39
C TRP A 111 -11.94 -2.21 0.21
N GLN A 112 -12.67 -1.17 -0.20
CA GLN A 112 -14.03 -1.24 -0.66
C GLN A 112 -14.02 -1.34 -2.19
N SER A 113 -14.67 -2.35 -2.73
CA SER A 113 -15.09 -2.32 -4.13
C SER A 113 -16.34 -1.45 -4.23
N LEU A 114 -16.30 -0.43 -5.09
CA LEU A 114 -17.44 0.47 -5.29
C LEU A 114 -18.42 -0.06 -6.35
N VAL A 115 -17.97 -1.00 -7.18
CA VAL A 115 -18.72 -1.53 -8.34
C VAL A 115 -19.53 -2.78 -8.02
N GLU A 116 -19.06 -3.57 -7.07
CA GLU A 116 -19.81 -4.62 -6.39
C GLU A 116 -19.60 -4.38 -4.90
N PRO A 117 -20.54 -3.71 -4.21
CA PRO A 117 -20.36 -3.26 -2.84
C PRO A 117 -19.97 -4.41 -1.90
N GLN A 118 -18.66 -4.57 -1.73
CA GLN A 118 -18.03 -5.60 -0.92
C GLN A 118 -16.70 -5.06 -0.41
N ILE A 119 -16.41 -5.37 0.85
CA ILE A 119 -15.13 -5.00 1.47
C ILE A 119 -14.27 -6.24 1.49
N TYR A 120 -13.01 -6.05 1.13
CA TYR A 120 -12.01 -7.09 1.14
C TYR A 120 -10.84 -6.72 2.04
N ASN A 121 -10.20 -7.74 2.58
CA ASN A 121 -8.91 -7.65 3.23
C ASN A 121 -7.99 -8.73 2.63
N VAL A 122 -6.76 -8.35 2.30
CA VAL A 122 -5.77 -9.26 1.73
C VAL A 122 -4.43 -9.07 2.42
N ARG A 123 -3.73 -10.19 2.60
CA ARG A 123 -2.31 -10.22 2.97
C ARG A 123 -1.51 -10.53 1.71
N VAL A 124 -0.56 -9.66 1.41
CA VAL A 124 0.43 -9.82 0.35
C VAL A 124 1.76 -10.16 1.02
N ASP A 125 2.19 -11.42 0.85
CA ASP A 125 3.51 -11.85 1.31
C ASP A 125 4.58 -11.37 0.32
N ILE A 126 5.60 -10.70 0.85
CA ILE A 126 6.74 -10.22 0.10
C ILE A 126 7.89 -11.19 0.33
N PRO A 127 8.25 -12.03 -0.65
CA PRO A 127 9.35 -12.97 -0.52
C PRO A 127 10.70 -12.26 -0.51
N GLU A 128 11.75 -12.96 -0.04
CA GLU A 128 13.10 -12.39 0.09
C GLU A 128 13.67 -11.88 -1.24
N TRP A 129 13.49 -12.63 -2.33
CA TRP A 129 13.94 -12.21 -3.66
C TRP A 129 13.38 -10.85 -4.08
N VAL A 130 12.17 -10.49 -3.63
CA VAL A 130 11.58 -9.17 -3.92
C VAL A 130 12.38 -8.08 -3.22
N ARG A 131 12.76 -8.27 -1.96
CA ARG A 131 13.57 -7.29 -1.22
C ARG A 131 14.99 -7.18 -1.79
N GLU A 132 15.59 -8.30 -2.18
CA GLU A 132 16.89 -8.32 -2.87
C GLU A 132 16.83 -7.56 -4.20
N GLU A 133 15.78 -7.79 -4.99
CA GLU A 133 15.55 -7.10 -6.25
C GLU A 133 15.32 -5.59 -6.05
N MET A 134 14.60 -5.18 -5.00
CA MET A 134 14.39 -3.77 -4.68
C MET A 134 15.72 -3.02 -4.46
N VAL A 135 16.74 -3.66 -3.90
CA VAL A 135 18.07 -3.04 -3.69
C VAL A 135 19.07 -3.32 -4.80
N THR A 136 18.67 -4.07 -5.83
CA THR A 136 19.52 -4.38 -6.99
C THR A 136 19.43 -3.29 -8.04
N GLY A 137 20.57 -2.69 -8.36
CA GLY A 137 20.66 -1.65 -9.40
C GLY A 137 20.73 -2.27 -10.79
N HIS A 138 19.91 -1.78 -11.71
CA HIS A 138 19.88 -2.22 -13.11
C HIS A 138 20.17 -1.06 -14.06
N THR A 139 20.94 -1.34 -15.12
CA THR A 139 21.06 -0.39 -16.23
C THR A 139 19.73 -0.33 -16.99
N ALA A 140 19.16 0.88 -17.09
CA ALA A 140 17.90 1.15 -17.74
C ALA A 140 18.03 2.32 -18.71
N TYR A 141 17.56 2.17 -19.95
CA TYR A 141 17.42 3.31 -20.85
C TYR A 141 16.16 4.11 -20.48
N CYS A 142 16.37 5.35 -20.03
CA CYS A 142 15.29 6.22 -19.61
C CYS A 142 14.96 7.20 -20.73
N ARG A 143 13.85 6.94 -21.44
CA ARG A 143 13.42 7.73 -22.61
C ARG A 143 13.18 9.21 -22.29
N PHE A 144 12.75 9.53 -21.08
CA PHE A 144 12.52 10.91 -20.64
C PHE A 144 13.83 11.71 -20.58
N ASP A 145 14.91 11.07 -20.14
CA ASP A 145 16.23 11.69 -19.97
C ASP A 145 17.19 11.45 -21.16
N ASP A 146 16.76 10.62 -22.12
CA ASP A 146 17.54 10.10 -23.25
C ASP A 146 18.90 9.50 -22.84
N LYS A 147 18.93 8.78 -21.71
CA LYS A 147 20.17 8.28 -21.09
C LYS A 147 19.99 6.89 -20.49
N ASN A 148 21.09 6.15 -20.43
CA ASN A 148 21.19 4.98 -19.58
C ASN A 148 21.47 5.43 -18.14
N ILE A 149 20.60 5.00 -17.22
CA ILE A 149 20.72 5.26 -15.78
C ILE A 149 20.87 3.93 -15.04
N THR A 150 21.33 3.99 -13.79
CA THR A 150 21.12 2.89 -12.84
C THR A 150 19.79 3.13 -12.15
N GLY A 151 18.79 2.30 -12.49
CA GLY A 151 17.46 2.32 -11.89
C GLY A 151 17.29 1.22 -10.85
N TYR A 152 16.31 1.41 -9.97
CA TYR A 152 15.89 0.43 -8.96
C TYR A 152 14.37 0.25 -9.04
N ARG A 153 13.90 -0.96 -8.70
CA ARG A 153 12.46 -1.22 -8.53
C ARG A 153 12.04 -0.85 -7.12
N TYR A 154 11.93 0.46 -6.88
CA TYR A 154 11.74 1.02 -5.56
C TYR A 154 10.29 0.95 -5.05
N ALA A 155 9.33 0.44 -5.82
CA ALA A 155 7.93 0.45 -5.44
C ALA A 155 7.26 -0.93 -5.52
N VAL A 156 6.38 -1.20 -4.56
CA VAL A 156 5.41 -2.30 -4.62
C VAL A 156 4.08 -1.73 -5.08
N THR A 157 3.69 -2.05 -6.31
CA THR A 157 2.41 -1.63 -6.87
C THR A 157 1.36 -2.71 -6.65
N LEU A 158 0.21 -2.31 -6.12
CA LEU A 158 -0.93 -3.17 -5.82
C LEU A 158 -2.09 -2.78 -6.73
N GLY A 159 -2.47 -3.72 -7.59
CA GLY A 159 -3.71 -3.68 -8.35
C GLY A 159 -4.82 -4.32 -7.54
N LEU A 160 -5.89 -3.58 -7.29
CA LEU A 160 -7.04 -4.02 -6.51
C LEU A 160 -8.26 -4.10 -7.42
N ALA A 161 -8.88 -5.27 -7.48
CA ALA A 161 -10.02 -5.54 -8.33
C ALA A 161 -11.21 -6.08 -7.52
N PRO A 162 -12.41 -6.04 -8.11
CA PRO A 162 -13.58 -6.79 -7.67
C PRO A 162 -13.29 -8.30 -7.52
N GLY A 163 -14.17 -9.00 -6.82
CA GLY A 163 -14.00 -10.43 -6.49
C GLY A 163 -12.90 -10.68 -5.46
N GLY A 164 -12.40 -9.62 -4.81
CA GLY A 164 -11.32 -9.70 -3.83
C GLY A 164 -9.95 -9.98 -4.45
N ILE A 165 -9.75 -9.72 -5.74
CA ILE A 165 -8.47 -10.00 -6.40
C ILE A 165 -7.49 -8.85 -6.15
N ALA A 166 -6.32 -9.19 -5.62
CA ALA A 166 -5.18 -8.29 -5.58
C ALA A 166 -4.03 -8.86 -6.41
N LYS A 167 -3.34 -8.02 -7.17
CA LYS A 167 -2.14 -8.40 -7.90
C LYS A 167 -1.01 -7.43 -7.57
N ALA A 168 0.20 -7.93 -7.38
CA ALA A 168 1.32 -7.14 -6.92
C ALA A 168 2.49 -7.21 -7.92
N TRP A 169 3.17 -6.07 -8.09
CA TRP A 169 4.36 -5.94 -8.91
C TRP A 169 5.44 -5.13 -8.21
N LEU A 170 6.69 -5.48 -8.49
CA LEU A 170 7.79 -4.55 -8.34
C LEU A 170 7.82 -3.60 -9.53
N THR A 171 7.82 -2.31 -9.24
CA THR A 171 7.85 -1.24 -10.25
C THR A 171 8.96 -0.25 -9.93
N GLY A 172 9.48 0.39 -10.97
CA GLY A 172 10.56 1.36 -10.89
C GLY A 172 10.62 2.21 -12.13
N ALA A 173 11.19 3.41 -12.02
CA ALA A 173 11.33 4.30 -13.16
C ALA A 173 12.19 3.64 -14.25
N CYS A 174 11.69 3.67 -15.49
CA CYS A 174 12.40 3.20 -16.67
C CYS A 174 12.77 1.70 -16.69
N LEU A 175 12.25 0.90 -15.75
CA LEU A 175 12.43 -0.55 -15.68
C LEU A 175 11.15 -1.30 -16.04
N GLU A 176 11.30 -2.54 -16.53
CA GLU A 176 10.18 -3.47 -16.66
C GLU A 176 9.62 -3.84 -15.29
N PRO A 177 8.29 -3.81 -15.09
CA PRO A 177 7.69 -4.31 -13.87
C PRO A 177 7.86 -5.83 -13.76
N ILE A 178 8.08 -6.33 -12.55
CA ILE A 178 8.16 -7.77 -12.25
C ILE A 178 6.95 -8.14 -11.42
N GLU A 179 6.20 -9.15 -11.85
CA GLU A 179 5.08 -9.67 -11.07
C GLU A 179 5.60 -10.37 -9.81
N ILE A 180 5.05 -9.98 -8.66
CA ILE A 180 5.28 -10.64 -7.37
C ILE A 180 4.31 -11.81 -7.24
N GLY A 181 3.03 -11.58 -7.58
CA GLY A 181 2.02 -12.61 -7.58
C GLY A 181 0.59 -12.07 -7.59
N ARG A 182 -0.36 -13.02 -7.59
CA ARG A 182 -1.80 -12.80 -7.48
C ARG A 182 -2.31 -13.36 -6.16
N PHE A 183 -3.15 -12.60 -5.48
CA PHE A 183 -3.61 -12.86 -4.12
C PHE A 183 -5.13 -12.78 -4.07
N GLN A 184 -5.73 -13.65 -3.25
CA GLN A 184 -7.16 -13.67 -3.00
C GLN A 184 -7.43 -13.02 -1.64
N GLY A 185 -8.12 -11.90 -1.65
CA GLY A 185 -8.67 -11.26 -0.47
C GLY A 185 -9.90 -11.99 0.05
N VAL A 186 -10.13 -11.84 1.34
CA VAL A 186 -11.32 -12.34 2.03
C VAL A 186 -12.32 -11.22 2.22
N VAL A 187 -13.61 -11.56 2.17
CA VAL A 187 -14.69 -10.65 2.51
C VAL A 187 -14.58 -10.24 3.98
N GLU A 188 -14.65 -8.93 4.24
CA GLU A 188 -14.68 -8.38 5.58
C GLU A 188 -16.11 -8.25 6.12
N PRO A 189 -16.53 -9.13 7.07
CA PRO A 189 -17.93 -9.22 7.48
C PRO A 189 -18.41 -7.99 8.26
N LYS A 190 -17.49 -7.18 8.78
CA LYS A 190 -17.84 -5.93 9.48
C LYS A 190 -18.32 -4.82 8.53
N GLY A 191 -18.21 -5.01 7.21
CA GLY A 191 -18.57 -3.99 6.24
C GLY A 191 -17.58 -2.82 6.20
N PRO A 192 -17.94 -1.68 5.59
CA PRO A 192 -17.07 -0.51 5.44
C PRO A 192 -16.59 0.06 6.78
N TYR A 193 -15.36 0.58 6.79
CA TYR A 193 -14.71 1.25 7.93
C TYR A 193 -14.77 0.43 9.23
N GLY A 194 -14.63 -0.89 9.13
CA GLY A 194 -14.72 -1.80 10.27
C GLY A 194 -16.09 -1.81 10.96
N GLY A 195 -17.15 -1.42 10.26
CA GLY A 195 -18.53 -1.34 10.76
C GLY A 195 -18.90 0.00 11.38
N THR A 196 -18.02 1.00 11.32
CA THR A 196 -18.26 2.30 11.96
C THR A 196 -19.09 3.28 11.12
N SER A 197 -19.29 3.00 9.83
CA SER A 197 -20.06 3.87 8.93
C SER A 197 -21.54 3.49 8.80
N GLY A 198 -22.03 2.50 9.55
CA GLY A 198 -23.42 2.03 9.41
C GLY A 198 -23.71 1.36 8.06
N GLY A 199 -22.68 0.88 7.36
CA GLY A 199 -22.81 0.27 6.03
C GLY A 199 -22.56 1.24 4.87
N GLU A 200 -22.36 2.53 5.15
CA GLU A 200 -22.06 3.53 4.12
C GLU A 200 -20.65 3.34 3.55
N TYR A 201 -20.59 3.33 2.22
CA TYR A 201 -19.35 3.30 1.45
C TYR A 201 -18.75 4.70 1.33
N TYR A 202 -17.51 4.80 0.86
CA TYR A 202 -16.87 6.10 0.62
C TYR A 202 -17.69 7.01 -0.32
N ARG A 203 -18.15 6.46 -1.45
CA ARG A 203 -19.02 7.13 -2.43
C ARG A 203 -19.59 6.11 -3.43
N PRO A 204 -20.66 6.46 -4.18
CA PRO A 204 -21.03 5.69 -5.38
C PRO A 204 -19.96 5.76 -6.47
N PRO A 205 -19.98 4.83 -7.45
CA PRO A 205 -19.14 4.92 -8.65
C PRO A 205 -19.27 6.27 -9.36
N SER A 206 -18.19 6.72 -10.02
CA SER A 206 -18.24 7.91 -10.88
C SER A 206 -19.17 7.70 -12.06
N GLU A 207 -19.65 8.78 -12.69
CA GLU A 207 -20.59 8.72 -13.81
C GLU A 207 -20.16 7.73 -14.92
N HIS A 208 -18.88 7.74 -15.30
CA HIS A 208 -18.37 6.84 -16.35
C HIS A 208 -18.22 5.39 -15.88
N ALA A 209 -17.87 5.17 -14.60
CA ALA A 209 -17.87 3.83 -14.03
C ALA A 209 -19.30 3.30 -13.91
N GLN A 210 -20.25 4.11 -13.43
CA GLN A 210 -21.66 3.75 -13.36
C GLN A 210 -22.23 3.42 -14.74
N HIS A 211 -21.96 4.27 -15.74
CA HIS A 211 -22.38 4.01 -17.12
C HIS A 211 -21.85 2.68 -17.67
N TYR A 212 -20.61 2.31 -17.33
CA TYR A 212 -20.06 1.00 -17.69
C TYR A 212 -20.87 -0.13 -17.02
N LEU A 213 -21.11 -0.04 -15.71
CA LEU A 213 -21.86 -1.05 -14.95
C LEU A 213 -23.31 -1.21 -15.40
N ASP A 214 -23.93 -0.12 -15.87
CA ASP A 214 -25.30 -0.15 -16.40
C ASP A 214 -25.39 -0.87 -17.76
N THR A 215 -24.26 -1.04 -18.46
CA THR A 215 -24.22 -1.54 -19.84
C THR A 215 -23.38 -2.81 -20.03
N HIS A 216 -22.58 -3.20 -19.04
CA HIS A 216 -21.62 -4.29 -19.11
C HIS A 216 -21.54 -5.06 -17.79
N GLU A 217 -21.17 -6.33 -17.88
CA GLU A 217 -20.83 -7.13 -16.71
C GLU A 217 -19.42 -6.81 -16.19
N ILE A 218 -19.22 -7.10 -14.91
CA ILE A 218 -17.90 -7.05 -14.27
C ILE A 218 -17.10 -8.29 -14.73
N PRO A 219 -15.90 -8.12 -15.33
CA PRO A 219 -15.13 -9.25 -15.88
C PRO A 219 -14.29 -9.94 -14.80
N PHE A 220 -14.93 -10.55 -13.81
CA PHE A 220 -14.29 -11.17 -12.63
C PHE A 220 -13.13 -12.14 -12.97
N GLU A 221 -13.30 -12.95 -14.02
CA GLU A 221 -12.32 -13.97 -14.44
C GLU A 221 -11.11 -13.40 -15.19
N SER A 222 -11.04 -12.09 -15.40
CA SER A 222 -9.99 -11.48 -16.22
C SER A 222 -8.72 -11.10 -15.44
N TRP A 223 -8.77 -11.09 -14.10
CA TRP A 223 -7.71 -10.54 -13.23
C TRP A 223 -6.96 -11.60 -12.42
#